data_AF-A0A7Y4VMK5-F1
#
_entry.id   AF-A0A7Y4VMK5-F1
#
_cell.length_a   1.000
_cell.length_b   1.000
_cell.length_c   1.000
_cell.angle_alpha   90.00
_cell.angle_beta   90.00
_cell.angle_gamma   90.00
#
_symmetry.space_group_name_H-M   'P 1'
#
loop_
_entity.id
_entity.type
_entity.pdbx_description
1 polymer ?
#
loop_
_entity_poly.entity_id
_entity_poly.type
_entity_poly.pdbx_seq_one_letter_code
_entity_poly.pdbx_strand_id
1 'polypeptide(L)'
;MYRFMLLLLSLIMISCEYKPRTPDKWFTKEEQSKIIHHAVRYSTKLPPDATHETKFDTVFNWYYTLAAKEFDWRACEKINDQEYYFLLTRKARSIWPAREAIGGKLSVDKNKKLINYEEVFRTWKMAEDSLNNRAFELFKLMTQKKDLTPFTSKFKGDRYIEFPDDRWYFNKSENRWRDRFLDSAKMSN
;
A
#
# COMPACT_ATOMS: atom_id res chain seq x y z
N MET A 1 -13.51 30.71 -42.72
CA MET A 1 -12.44 29.92 -42.08
C MET A 1 -12.51 29.82 -40.55
N TYR A 2 -13.33 30.60 -39.82
CA TYR A 2 -13.42 30.49 -38.34
C TYR A 2 -14.42 29.45 -37.82
N ARG A 3 -15.36 28.96 -38.65
CA ARG A 3 -16.37 27.96 -38.25
C ARG A 3 -15.81 26.55 -38.04
N PHE A 4 -14.71 26.19 -38.73
CA PHE A 4 -14.05 24.90 -38.52
C PHE A 4 -13.08 24.89 -37.32
N MET A 5 -12.67 26.07 -36.84
CA MET A 5 -11.72 26.18 -35.72
C MET A 5 -12.38 26.00 -34.34
N LEU A 6 -13.71 26.21 -34.23
CA LEU A 6 -14.48 26.00 -33.00
C LEU A 6 -14.88 24.53 -32.76
N LEU A 7 -14.79 23.68 -33.78
CA LEU A 7 -15.11 22.25 -33.69
C LEU A 7 -13.94 21.38 -33.23
N LEU A 8 -12.71 21.88 -33.27
CA LEU A 8 -11.53 21.18 -32.75
C LEU A 8 -11.28 21.45 -31.26
N LEU A 9 -11.86 22.51 -30.68
CA LEU A 9 -11.64 22.89 -29.28
C LEU A 9 -12.56 22.16 -28.30
N SER A 10 -13.62 21.50 -28.78
CA SER A 10 -14.59 20.78 -27.95
C SER A 10 -14.19 19.32 -27.65
N LEU A 11 -13.12 18.79 -28.26
CA LEU A 11 -12.72 17.38 -28.10
C LEU A 11 -11.77 17.08 -26.92
N ILE A 12 -11.34 18.08 -26.14
CA ILE A 12 -10.23 17.91 -25.17
C ILE A 12 -10.71 17.72 -23.71
N MET A 13 -12.02 17.76 -23.44
CA MET A 13 -12.53 17.74 -22.05
C MET A 13 -13.15 16.40 -21.60
N ILE A 14 -12.78 15.27 -22.22
CA ILE A 14 -13.05 13.96 -21.60
C ILE A 14 -11.96 13.70 -20.56
N SER A 15 -12.01 14.44 -19.45
CA SER A 15 -11.28 14.07 -18.23
C SER A 15 -11.94 12.82 -17.68
N CYS A 16 -11.41 11.66 -18.05
CA CYS A 16 -11.79 10.40 -17.45
C CYS A 16 -11.46 10.47 -15.95
N GLU A 17 -12.48 10.65 -15.13
CA GLU A 17 -12.37 10.63 -13.67
C GLU A 17 -11.83 9.25 -13.28
N TYR A 18 -10.59 9.22 -12.76
CA TYR A 18 -10.00 7.97 -12.30
C TYR A 18 -10.74 7.52 -11.05
N LYS A 19 -11.53 6.47 -11.18
CA LYS A 19 -12.19 5.79 -10.05
C LYS A 19 -11.38 4.54 -9.71
N PRO A 20 -10.67 4.52 -8.56
CA PRO A 20 -10.00 3.32 -8.09
C PRO A 20 -11.00 2.18 -7.99
N ARG A 21 -10.66 1.00 -8.53
CA ARG A 21 -11.56 -0.15 -8.44
C ARG A 21 -11.56 -0.72 -7.04
N THR A 22 -12.75 -1.08 -6.58
CA THR A 22 -12.94 -1.76 -5.30
C THR A 22 -12.37 -3.17 -5.34
N PRO A 23 -11.86 -3.71 -4.22
CA PRO A 23 -11.33 -5.07 -4.14
C PRO A 23 -12.36 -6.15 -4.49
N ASP A 24 -13.65 -5.85 -4.32
CA ASP A 24 -14.78 -6.75 -4.59
C ASP A 24 -14.86 -7.20 -6.04
N LYS A 25 -14.20 -6.48 -6.96
CA LYS A 25 -14.07 -6.90 -8.35
C LYS A 25 -13.23 -8.17 -8.53
N TRP A 26 -12.29 -8.43 -7.62
CA TRP A 26 -11.26 -9.46 -7.79
C TRP A 26 -11.26 -10.52 -6.70
N PHE A 27 -11.78 -10.18 -5.53
CA PHE A 27 -11.76 -11.01 -4.34
C PHE A 27 -13.10 -10.94 -3.63
N THR A 28 -13.59 -12.08 -3.17
CA THR A 28 -14.70 -12.15 -2.21
C THR A 28 -14.29 -11.52 -0.86
N LYS A 29 -15.26 -11.21 0.00
CA LYS A 29 -14.97 -10.69 1.35
C LYS A 29 -14.15 -11.67 2.19
N GLU A 30 -14.37 -12.97 2.01
CA GLU A 30 -13.59 -14.01 2.69
C GLU A 30 -12.14 -14.02 2.22
N GLU A 31 -11.90 -13.96 0.90
CA GLU A 31 -10.56 -13.87 0.33
C GLU A 31 -9.85 -12.59 0.76
N GLN A 32 -10.53 -11.45 0.74
CA GLN A 32 -9.99 -10.17 1.23
C GLN A 32 -9.54 -10.26 2.69
N SER A 33 -10.35 -10.90 3.55
CA SER A 33 -10.03 -11.11 4.96
C SER A 33 -8.83 -12.03 5.14
N LYS A 34 -8.78 -13.14 4.40
CA LYS A 34 -7.63 -14.07 4.39
C LYS A 34 -6.34 -13.37 3.93
N ILE A 35 -6.41 -12.57 2.86
CA ILE A 35 -5.27 -11.82 2.35
C ILE A 35 -4.78 -10.81 3.38
N ILE A 36 -5.68 -10.02 4.00
CA ILE A 36 -5.29 -9.09 5.07
C ILE A 36 -4.63 -9.84 6.23
N HIS A 37 -5.23 -10.93 6.71
CA HIS A 37 -4.69 -11.72 7.82
C HIS A 37 -3.26 -12.21 7.57
N HIS A 38 -2.94 -12.58 6.34
CA HIS A 38 -1.57 -12.91 5.94
C HIS A 38 -0.69 -11.66 5.77
N ALA A 39 -1.19 -10.61 5.12
CA ALA A 39 -0.45 -9.38 4.83
C ALA A 39 0.00 -8.66 6.11
N VAL A 40 -0.84 -8.67 7.17
CA VAL A 40 -0.49 -7.98 8.42
C VAL A 40 0.80 -8.51 9.05
N ARG A 41 1.19 -9.78 8.81
CA ARG A 41 2.46 -10.33 9.31
C ARG A 41 3.71 -9.68 8.70
N TYR A 42 3.56 -9.05 7.55
CA TYR A 42 4.62 -8.27 6.91
C TYR A 42 4.54 -6.78 7.29
N SER A 43 3.32 -6.30 7.56
CA SER A 43 3.04 -4.87 7.66
C SER A 43 3.00 -4.33 9.09
N THR A 44 2.77 -5.18 10.10
CA THR A 44 2.61 -4.78 11.51
C THR A 44 3.85 -5.10 12.35
N LYS A 45 3.85 -4.60 13.58
CA LYS A 45 4.86 -4.96 14.58
C LYS A 45 4.80 -6.47 14.86
N LEU A 46 5.95 -7.06 15.14
CA LEU A 46 6.02 -8.42 15.66
C LEU A 46 5.24 -8.54 17.00
N PRO A 47 4.54 -9.65 17.22
CA PRO A 47 4.02 -10.01 18.54
C PRO A 47 5.17 -10.04 19.56
N PRO A 48 4.86 -9.90 20.86
CA PRO A 48 5.81 -10.25 21.91
C PRO A 48 6.41 -11.65 21.64
N ASP A 49 7.72 -11.77 21.83
CA ASP A 49 8.51 -13.01 21.70
C ASP A 49 8.60 -13.62 20.28
N ALA A 50 8.00 -12.99 19.28
CA ALA A 50 8.14 -13.40 17.88
C ALA A 50 9.42 -12.83 17.24
N THR A 51 10.01 -13.60 16.33
CA THR A 51 11.08 -13.17 15.44
C THR A 51 10.57 -13.08 14.00
N HIS A 52 11.40 -12.63 13.05
CA HIS A 52 10.99 -12.62 11.64
C HIS A 52 10.82 -14.02 11.05
N GLU A 53 11.45 -15.02 11.66
CA GLU A 53 11.39 -16.43 11.31
C GLU A 53 10.15 -17.09 11.92
N THR A 54 9.81 -16.78 13.17
CA THR A 54 8.69 -17.42 13.90
C THR A 54 7.35 -16.68 13.76
N LYS A 55 7.34 -15.47 13.19
CA LYS A 55 6.11 -14.66 13.07
C LYS A 55 4.96 -15.32 12.29
N PHE A 56 5.20 -16.41 11.57
CA PHE A 56 4.18 -17.17 10.84
C PHE A 56 3.58 -18.32 11.65
N ASP A 57 4.14 -18.62 12.82
CA ASP A 57 3.66 -19.70 13.68
C ASP A 57 2.23 -19.43 14.14
N THR A 58 1.48 -20.53 14.29
CA THR A 58 0.05 -20.48 14.61
C THR A 58 -0.21 -19.94 16.02
N VAL A 59 0.77 -20.04 16.92
CA VAL A 59 0.72 -19.46 18.27
C VAL A 59 0.50 -17.94 18.25
N PHE A 60 0.91 -17.26 17.18
CA PHE A 60 0.74 -15.81 17.03
C PHE A 60 -0.54 -15.43 16.26
N ASN A 61 -1.37 -16.39 15.85
CA ASN A 61 -2.60 -16.12 15.08
C ASN A 61 -3.51 -15.11 15.78
N TRP A 62 -3.66 -15.19 17.10
CA TRP A 62 -4.49 -14.27 17.88
C TRP A 62 -4.08 -12.81 17.68
N TYR A 63 -2.77 -12.54 17.68
CA TYR A 63 -2.22 -11.20 17.56
C TYR A 63 -2.53 -10.60 16.18
N TYR A 64 -2.33 -11.40 15.14
CA TYR A 64 -2.58 -10.96 13.77
C TYR A 64 -4.06 -10.89 13.41
N THR A 65 -4.90 -11.73 14.02
CA THR A 65 -6.36 -11.60 13.90
C THR A 65 -6.85 -10.28 14.49
N LEU A 66 -6.29 -9.84 15.63
CA LEU A 66 -6.61 -8.52 16.19
C LEU A 66 -6.06 -7.40 15.31
N ALA A 67 -4.81 -7.51 14.86
CA ALA A 67 -4.21 -6.50 14.01
C ALA A 67 -4.94 -6.32 12.67
N ALA A 68 -5.42 -7.41 12.06
CA ALA A 68 -6.18 -7.39 10.81
C ALA A 68 -7.46 -6.54 10.88
N LYS A 69 -8.10 -6.43 12.05
CA LYS A 69 -9.31 -5.61 12.25
C LYS A 69 -9.08 -4.11 12.11
N GLU A 70 -7.82 -3.68 12.16
CA GLU A 70 -7.44 -2.28 12.03
C GLU A 70 -7.27 -1.85 10.55
N PHE A 71 -7.29 -2.82 9.64
CA PHE A 71 -7.07 -2.61 8.21
C PHE A 71 -8.37 -2.60 7.43
N ASP A 72 -8.44 -1.70 6.45
CA ASP A 72 -9.53 -1.63 5.48
C ASP A 72 -8.96 -1.65 4.07
N TRP A 73 -9.61 -2.39 3.17
CA TRP A 73 -9.35 -2.30 1.74
C TRP A 73 -9.92 -1.01 1.18
N ARG A 74 -9.11 -0.29 0.38
CA ARG A 74 -9.55 0.92 -0.31
C ARG A 74 -9.61 0.74 -1.82
N ALA A 75 -8.62 0.08 -2.41
CA ALA A 75 -8.59 -0.19 -3.85
C ALA A 75 -7.77 -1.42 -4.22
N CYS A 76 -8.05 -1.98 -5.39
CA CYS A 76 -7.28 -3.05 -5.99
C CYS A 76 -7.37 -3.02 -7.53
N GLU A 77 -6.22 -3.15 -8.19
CA GLU A 77 -6.12 -3.23 -9.66
C GLU A 77 -5.31 -4.46 -10.07
N LYS A 78 -5.84 -5.20 -11.03
CA LYS A 78 -5.20 -6.41 -11.56
C LYS A 78 -4.01 -6.01 -12.45
N ILE A 79 -2.85 -6.62 -12.22
CA ILE A 79 -1.66 -6.51 -13.07
C ILE A 79 -1.68 -7.62 -14.12
N ASN A 80 -1.89 -8.86 -13.66
CA ASN A 80 -2.10 -10.06 -14.46
C ASN A 80 -2.93 -11.07 -13.64
N ASP A 81 -3.05 -12.32 -14.07
CA ASP A 81 -3.94 -13.31 -13.45
C ASP A 81 -3.72 -13.56 -11.95
N GLN A 82 -2.49 -13.39 -11.49
CA GLN A 82 -2.11 -13.68 -10.11
C GLN A 82 -1.52 -12.48 -9.37
N GLU A 83 -1.23 -11.37 -10.05
CA GLU A 83 -0.63 -10.19 -9.45
C GLU A 83 -1.56 -8.98 -9.45
N TYR A 84 -1.53 -8.22 -8.36
CA TYR A 84 -2.43 -7.11 -8.10
C TYR A 84 -1.69 -5.95 -7.44
N TYR A 85 -2.05 -4.73 -7.83
CA TYR A 85 -1.83 -3.56 -7.00
C TYR A 85 -2.88 -3.52 -5.89
N PHE A 86 -2.48 -3.14 -4.68
CA PHE A 86 -3.39 -2.96 -3.55
C PHE A 86 -3.25 -1.58 -2.92
N LEU A 87 -4.33 -1.10 -2.32
CA LEU A 87 -4.34 0.01 -1.39
C LEU A 87 -5.13 -0.40 -0.14
N LEU A 88 -4.44 -0.40 0.99
CA LEU A 88 -5.02 -0.59 2.32
C LEU A 88 -4.91 0.70 3.11
N THR A 89 -5.77 0.86 4.11
CA THR A 89 -5.57 1.83 5.19
C THR A 89 -5.54 1.12 6.52
N ARG A 90 -4.78 1.63 7.48
CA ARG A 90 -4.67 1.11 8.83
C ARG A 90 -4.95 2.21 9.84
N LYS A 91 -5.69 1.89 10.90
CA LYS A 91 -5.85 2.81 12.05
C LYS A 91 -4.49 3.06 12.70
N ALA A 92 -4.16 4.32 12.90
CA ALA A 92 -2.92 4.73 13.52
C ALA A 92 -3.08 4.82 15.04
N ARG A 93 -2.02 4.52 15.78
CA ARG A 93 -1.94 4.86 17.21
C ARG A 93 -1.73 6.36 17.33
N SER A 94 -2.79 7.08 17.69
CA SER A 94 -2.84 8.55 17.75
C SER A 94 -3.88 8.98 18.77
N ILE A 95 -3.68 10.17 19.36
CA ILE A 95 -4.64 10.81 20.28
C ILE A 95 -5.93 11.20 19.52
N TRP A 96 -5.79 11.52 18.23
CA TRP A 96 -6.89 11.85 17.33
C TRP A 96 -7.15 10.71 16.34
N PRO A 97 -8.39 10.53 15.85
CA PRO A 97 -8.70 9.55 14.81
C PRO A 97 -7.83 9.81 13.57
N ALA A 98 -6.84 8.95 13.37
CA ALA A 98 -5.90 9.05 12.27
C ALA A 98 -5.66 7.67 11.66
N ARG A 99 -5.34 7.68 10.38
CA ARG A 99 -5.04 6.49 9.61
C ARG A 99 -3.81 6.74 8.76
N GLU A 100 -3.17 5.66 8.35
CA GLU A 100 -2.12 5.66 7.33
C GLU A 100 -2.54 4.74 6.18
N ALA A 101 -2.08 5.03 4.97
CA ALA A 101 -2.32 4.22 3.80
C ALA A 101 -1.07 3.43 3.43
N ILE A 102 -1.28 2.19 2.97
CA ILE A 102 -0.24 1.27 2.56
C ILE A 102 -0.59 0.85 1.13
N GLY A 103 0.24 1.25 0.18
CA GLY A 103 0.10 0.89 -1.22
C GLY A 103 1.22 -0.04 -1.66
N GLY A 104 0.89 -1.02 -2.49
CA GLY A 104 1.87 -2.01 -2.89
C GLY A 104 1.40 -2.98 -3.95
N LYS A 105 2.14 -4.09 -4.05
CA LYS A 105 1.84 -5.21 -4.93
C LYS A 105 1.71 -6.48 -4.13
N LEU A 106 0.82 -7.36 -4.56
CA LEU A 106 0.72 -8.71 -4.03
C LEU A 106 0.55 -9.70 -5.17
N SER A 107 0.90 -10.95 -4.90
CA SER A 107 0.54 -12.08 -5.75
C SER A 107 -0.21 -13.14 -4.97
N VAL A 108 -1.09 -13.86 -5.65
CA VAL A 108 -1.90 -14.95 -5.07
C VAL A 108 -1.81 -16.21 -5.90
N ASP A 109 -2.00 -17.36 -5.26
CA ASP A 109 -2.13 -18.64 -5.96
C ASP A 109 -3.51 -18.81 -6.62
N LYS A 110 -3.72 -19.96 -7.26
CA LYS A 110 -5.01 -20.34 -7.87
C LYS A 110 -6.19 -20.37 -6.87
N ASN A 111 -5.91 -20.51 -5.57
CA ASN A 111 -6.88 -20.54 -4.49
C ASN A 111 -6.97 -19.17 -3.76
N LYS A 112 -6.44 -18.10 -4.36
CA LYS A 112 -6.39 -16.75 -3.81
C LYS A 112 -5.62 -16.63 -2.49
N LYS A 113 -4.72 -17.56 -2.19
CA LYS A 113 -3.80 -17.46 -1.05
C LYS A 113 -2.64 -16.54 -1.40
N LEU A 114 -2.29 -15.61 -0.51
CA LEU A 114 -1.15 -14.71 -0.66
C LEU A 114 0.16 -15.49 -0.82
N ILE A 115 0.88 -15.24 -1.92
CA ILE A 115 2.23 -15.78 -2.20
C ILE A 115 3.28 -14.71 -1.90
N ASN A 116 3.19 -13.54 -2.55
CA ASN A 116 4.14 -12.44 -2.38
C ASN A 116 3.44 -11.18 -1.90
N TYR A 117 4.19 -10.36 -1.16
CA TYR A 117 3.73 -9.09 -0.63
C TYR A 117 4.85 -8.04 -0.68
N GLU A 118 4.61 -6.95 -1.39
CA GLU A 118 5.54 -5.84 -1.51
C GLU A 118 4.82 -4.54 -1.12
N GLU A 119 5.39 -3.81 -0.16
CA GLU A 119 4.96 -2.44 0.11
C GLU A 119 5.79 -1.47 -0.74
N VAL A 120 5.09 -0.61 -1.49
CA VAL A 120 5.70 0.43 -2.34
C VAL A 120 5.72 1.76 -1.59
N PHE A 121 4.67 2.07 -0.85
CA PHE A 121 4.62 3.26 -0.01
C PHE A 121 3.78 3.08 1.25
N ARG A 122 4.14 3.85 2.28
CA ARG A 122 3.32 4.18 3.45
C ARG A 122 3.17 5.68 3.54
N THR A 123 1.96 6.16 3.78
CA THR A 123 1.73 7.58 4.00
C THR A 123 1.97 7.96 5.46
N TRP A 124 2.14 9.27 5.69
CA TRP A 124 1.99 9.82 7.04
C TRP A 124 0.58 9.54 7.59
N LYS A 125 0.49 9.57 8.92
CA LYS A 125 -0.79 9.47 9.64
C LYS A 125 -1.58 10.76 9.48
N MET A 126 -2.84 10.66 9.09
CA MET A 126 -3.71 11.83 8.93
C MET A 126 -5.19 11.47 9.07
N ALA A 127 -6.05 12.48 9.13
CA ALA A 127 -7.50 12.30 9.11
C ALA A 127 -7.95 11.60 7.81
N GLU A 128 -9.01 10.79 7.91
CA GLU A 128 -9.43 9.88 6.84
C GLU A 128 -9.74 10.57 5.51
N ASP A 129 -10.40 11.72 5.51
CA ASP A 129 -10.72 12.46 4.28
C ASP A 129 -9.45 12.93 3.54
N SER A 130 -8.50 13.48 4.29
CA SER A 130 -7.19 13.88 3.75
C SER A 130 -6.42 12.67 3.24
N LEU A 131 -6.46 11.57 4.00
CA LEU A 131 -5.78 10.33 3.65
C LEU A 131 -6.29 9.77 2.34
N ASN A 132 -7.61 9.66 2.18
CA ASN A 132 -8.22 9.04 1.00
C ASN A 132 -7.82 9.78 -0.28
N ASN A 133 -7.88 11.12 -0.28
CA ASN A 133 -7.49 11.91 -1.45
C ASN A 133 -6.03 11.64 -1.87
N ARG A 134 -5.10 11.70 -0.92
CA ARG A 134 -3.67 11.50 -1.17
C ARG A 134 -3.35 10.05 -1.52
N ALA A 135 -3.95 9.09 -0.82
CA ALA A 135 -3.75 7.67 -1.03
C ALA A 135 -4.24 7.22 -2.42
N PHE A 136 -5.39 7.72 -2.87
CA PHE A 136 -5.90 7.41 -4.21
C PHE A 136 -5.09 8.08 -5.32
N GLU A 137 -4.57 9.29 -5.10
CA GLU A 137 -3.61 9.92 -6.03
C GLU A 137 -2.36 9.06 -6.17
N LEU A 138 -1.73 8.67 -5.05
CA LEU A 138 -0.55 7.81 -5.05
C LEU A 138 -0.82 6.45 -5.70
N PHE A 139 -1.97 5.85 -5.40
CA PHE A 139 -2.38 4.57 -6.00
C PHE A 139 -2.56 4.69 -7.51
N LYS A 140 -3.19 5.76 -8.00
CA LYS A 140 -3.30 6.04 -9.43
C LYS A 140 -1.93 6.11 -10.09
N LEU A 141 -1.00 6.87 -9.51
CA LEU A 141 0.36 7.00 -10.04
C LEU A 141 1.09 5.66 -10.04
N MET A 142 0.99 4.89 -8.96
CA MET A 142 1.58 3.56 -8.82
C MET A 142 1.05 2.58 -9.89
N THR A 143 -0.27 2.52 -10.09
CA THR A 143 -0.89 1.65 -11.10
C THR A 143 -0.52 2.06 -12.54
N GLN A 144 -0.25 3.35 -12.75
CA GLN A 144 0.30 3.90 -14.00
C GLN A 144 1.82 3.73 -14.14
N LYS A 145 2.48 3.08 -13.18
CA LYS A 145 3.94 2.89 -13.12
C LYS A 145 4.72 4.22 -13.16
N LYS A 146 4.13 5.30 -12.66
CA LYS A 146 4.79 6.60 -12.53
C LYS A 146 5.70 6.62 -11.30
N ASP A 147 6.72 7.46 -11.36
CA ASP A 147 7.64 7.67 -10.26
C ASP A 147 6.95 8.35 -9.07
N LEU A 148 7.04 7.73 -7.89
CA LEU A 148 6.50 8.25 -6.64
C LEU A 148 7.54 9.03 -5.82
N THR A 149 8.81 9.03 -6.23
CA THR A 149 9.90 9.75 -5.56
C THR A 149 9.55 11.21 -5.25
N PRO A 150 8.90 11.98 -6.15
CA PRO A 150 8.51 13.37 -5.88
C PRO A 150 7.48 13.55 -4.75
N PHE A 151 6.92 12.45 -4.22
CA PHE A 151 5.93 12.43 -3.14
C PHE A 151 6.51 11.95 -1.80
N THR A 152 7.78 11.59 -1.75
CA THR A 152 8.47 11.19 -0.51
C THR A 152 8.64 12.37 0.45
N SER A 153 8.87 12.04 1.72
CA SER A 153 9.10 13.00 2.79
C SER A 153 10.20 14.02 2.47
N LYS A 154 11.22 13.59 1.73
CA LYS A 154 12.31 14.45 1.21
C LYS A 154 11.82 15.63 0.38
N PHE A 155 10.78 15.44 -0.44
CA PHE A 155 10.29 16.47 -1.39
C PHE A 155 8.97 17.10 -0.97
N LYS A 156 8.13 16.39 -0.21
CA LYS A 156 6.79 16.87 0.17
C LYS A 156 6.58 17.02 1.68
N GLY A 157 7.57 16.71 2.51
CA GLY A 157 7.42 16.70 3.96
C GLY A 157 6.40 15.65 4.40
N ASP A 158 5.52 16.03 5.33
CA ASP A 158 4.50 15.15 5.90
C ASP A 158 3.23 14.98 5.04
N ARG A 159 3.24 15.51 3.81
CA ARG A 159 2.02 15.60 3.00
C ARG A 159 1.61 14.29 2.34
N TYR A 160 2.54 13.39 2.00
CA TYR A 160 2.21 12.21 1.19
C TYR A 160 2.85 10.96 1.78
N ILE A 161 4.06 10.62 1.35
CA ILE A 161 4.73 9.37 1.70
C ILE A 161 5.67 9.61 2.88
N GLU A 162 5.48 8.81 3.94
CA GLU A 162 6.41 8.71 5.07
C GLU A 162 7.54 7.74 4.71
N PHE A 163 7.19 6.57 4.16
CA PHE A 163 8.16 5.55 3.75
C PHE A 163 7.88 5.03 2.34
N PRO A 164 8.89 4.78 1.49
CA PRO A 164 10.32 4.84 1.80
C PRO A 164 10.85 6.28 1.92
N ASP A 165 11.99 6.40 2.59
CA ASP A 165 12.79 7.63 2.68
C ASP A 165 14.29 7.31 2.49
N ASP A 166 15.17 8.28 2.78
CA ASP A 166 16.62 8.11 2.63
C ASP A 166 17.20 7.03 3.59
N ARG A 167 16.49 6.66 4.65
CA ARG A 167 16.90 5.69 5.68
C ARG A 167 16.17 4.35 5.53
N TRP A 168 14.85 4.38 5.36
CA TRP A 168 13.97 3.23 5.40
C TRP A 168 13.51 2.81 4.00
N TYR A 169 13.65 1.53 3.70
CA TYR A 169 13.20 0.95 2.42
C TYR A 169 12.58 -0.42 2.64
N PHE A 170 11.71 -0.85 1.73
CA PHE A 170 11.15 -2.20 1.75
C PHE A 170 12.09 -3.17 1.02
N ASN A 171 12.65 -4.13 1.75
CA ASN A 171 13.47 -5.20 1.20
C ASN A 171 12.56 -6.33 0.70
N LYS A 172 12.53 -6.53 -0.61
CA LYS A 172 11.63 -7.49 -1.28
C LYS A 172 12.03 -8.96 -1.04
N SER A 173 13.32 -9.26 -0.99
CA SER A 173 13.78 -10.63 -0.72
C SER A 173 13.41 -11.10 0.68
N GLU A 174 13.35 -10.18 1.64
CA GLU A 174 13.05 -10.49 3.04
C GLU A 174 11.60 -10.12 3.44
N ASN A 175 10.84 -9.52 2.52
CA ASN A 175 9.49 -8.99 2.74
C ASN A 175 9.37 -8.16 4.03
N ARG A 176 10.29 -7.20 4.24
CA ARG A 176 10.29 -6.34 5.43
C ARG A 176 10.91 -4.97 5.17
N TRP A 177 10.51 -4.00 6.00
CA TRP A 177 11.19 -2.71 6.08
C TRP A 177 12.57 -2.88 6.72
N ARG A 178 13.56 -2.20 6.13
CA ARG A 178 14.97 -2.22 6.52
C ARG A 178 15.50 -0.81 6.65
N ASP A 179 16.49 -0.67 7.51
CA ASP A 179 17.24 0.56 7.73
C ASP A 179 18.56 0.45 6.94
N ARG A 180 18.76 1.33 5.94
CA ARG A 180 19.99 1.37 5.14
C ARG A 180 21.23 1.52 6.00
N PHE A 181 21.17 2.33 7.05
CA PHE A 181 22.33 2.59 7.89
C PHE A 181 22.78 1.32 8.63
N LEU A 182 21.83 0.57 9.21
CA LEU A 182 22.12 -0.69 9.89
C LEU A 182 22.62 -1.77 8.92
N ASP A 183 22.07 -1.80 7.71
CA ASP A 183 22.51 -2.75 6.70
C ASP A 183 23.94 -2.43 6.23
N SER A 184 24.28 -1.16 5.99
CA SER A 184 25.64 -0.75 5.62
C SER A 184 26.67 -1.06 6.71
N ALA A 185 26.34 -0.82 7.98
CA ALA A 185 27.24 -1.10 9.11
C ALA A 185 27.55 -2.60 9.29
N LYS A 186 26.66 -3.49 8.85
CA LYS A 186 26.89 -4.94 8.88
C LYS A 186 27.77 -5.45 7.75
N MET A 187 27.88 -4.71 6.64
CA MET A 187 28.73 -5.08 5.51
C MET A 187 30.19 -4.62 5.70
N SER A 188 30.44 -3.72 6.64
CA SER A 188 31.77 -3.21 6.98
C SER A 188 32.50 -4.02 8.08
N ASN A 189 31.88 -5.09 8.60
CA ASN A 189 32.44 -6.02 9.58
C ASN A 189 32.52 -7.43 8.97
#